data_AF-A0A8X8IUV0-F1
#
_entry.id   AF-A0A8X8IUV0-F1
#
_cell.length_a   1.000
_cell.length_b   1.000
_cell.length_c   1.000
_cell.angle_alpha   90.00
_cell.angle_beta   90.00
_cell.angle_gamma   90.00
#
_symmetry.space_group_name_H-M   'P 1'
#
loop_
_entity.id
_entity.type
_entity.pdbx_description
1 polymer ?
#
loop_
_entity_poly.entity_id
_entity_poly.type
_entity_poly.pdbx_seq_one_letter_code
_entity_poly.pdbx_strand_id
1 'polypeptide(L)'
;MNSTSVILFSFFNIFFSSIIFDRLADNGGAYQEATTSHLSNYAEDGFRTLAFAYRVLELAEYEQWNSIFMQAKTTVGPEREELLEHATEMIEKELILLGVAAVEDKLQKGVSLSLSERVHACLGLKVESLIYGTDASFLTYGIRALEIALKSDVRDQFLQLAVNCASVICCRVSPKQKALAVMASDFSLPQFRFLERLLIVHGHWCYKRISKMVLYFVYKNIAFGLTLFYYEIFTNFSGDSLYDDWYMVMFNVLLTSLPVISLGVFEQDVSSDVCLQFPSLYRQGQRNIIFSWSRIVGWILNGTVAASVVFLANIYIFSPDAFRQEGNVADITHYGVIMYTCIIWTVNCQIALIITHFTWIQHLFIWGSILLWYIFAIAFGALPPDYSQRGFNIITESIGSAPKYWIATFLVIVVALLPYFTHIAFQRLLYPMDDHIIQEMKHCKKDVKENQMWLREQRNSQRSTQVGFTARVDARIRSFKEGLSLKRISIYKSVTNTPFYKSWTSSPLFS
;
A
#
# COMPACT_ATOMS: atom_id res chain seq x y z
N MET A 1 40.27 -59.62 18.83
CA MET A 1 39.40 -58.69 19.59
C MET A 1 38.34 -58.17 18.63
N ASN A 2 37.30 -58.96 18.40
CA ASN A 2 36.13 -58.53 17.63
C ASN A 2 35.09 -58.05 18.63
N SER A 3 35.04 -56.74 18.88
CA SER A 3 33.92 -56.16 19.62
C SER A 3 32.79 -55.91 18.61
N THR A 4 31.83 -56.82 18.56
CA THR A 4 30.56 -56.63 17.85
C THR A 4 29.68 -55.70 18.68
N SER A 5 29.88 -54.39 18.55
CA SER A 5 29.07 -53.36 19.21
C SER A 5 28.00 -52.82 18.25
N VAL A 6 26.78 -52.61 18.74
CA VAL A 6 25.67 -52.02 17.96
C VAL A 6 25.59 -50.54 18.32
N ILE A 7 25.60 -49.65 17.32
CA ILE A 7 25.50 -48.20 17.55
C ILE A 7 24.05 -47.77 17.31
N LEU A 8 23.42 -47.26 18.36
CA LEU A 8 22.11 -46.62 18.28
C LEU A 8 22.28 -45.14 17.98
N PHE A 9 21.63 -44.66 16.92
CA PHE A 9 21.47 -43.23 16.64
C PHE A 9 20.02 -42.84 16.91
N SER A 10 19.81 -41.80 17.72
CA SER A 10 18.48 -41.21 17.89
C SER A 10 18.47 -39.74 17.44
N PHE A 11 17.33 -39.33 16.88
CA PHE A 11 17.14 -38.07 16.17
C PHE A 11 15.95 -37.31 16.78
N PHE A 12 16.19 -36.08 17.26
CA PHE A 12 15.14 -35.26 17.89
C PHE A 12 15.03 -33.86 17.28
N ASN A 13 13.80 -33.35 17.14
CA ASN A 13 13.49 -31.98 16.69
C ASN A 13 13.55 -30.96 17.86
N ILE A 14 13.76 -29.66 17.57
CA ILE A 14 13.83 -28.55 18.56
C ILE A 14 12.82 -28.60 19.70
N PHE A 15 11.55 -28.88 19.39
CA PHE A 15 10.48 -28.89 20.39
C PHE A 15 10.69 -29.98 21.46
N PHE A 16 11.63 -30.89 21.21
CA PHE A 16 12.06 -32.00 22.05
C PHE A 16 13.52 -31.84 22.51
N SER A 17 14.14 -30.66 22.38
CA SER A 17 15.51 -30.42 22.89
C SER A 17 15.59 -30.54 24.41
N SER A 18 14.55 -30.17 25.14
CA SER A 18 14.44 -30.52 26.57
C SER A 18 14.41 -32.04 26.77
N ILE A 19 13.67 -32.75 25.93
CA ILE A 19 13.49 -34.21 26.01
C ILE A 19 14.79 -34.96 25.69
N ILE A 20 15.65 -34.46 24.80
CA ILE A 20 16.96 -35.08 24.59
C ILE A 20 17.88 -34.85 25.78
N PHE A 21 17.85 -33.65 26.40
CA PHE A 21 18.67 -33.36 27.56
C PHE A 21 18.29 -34.20 28.77
N ASP A 22 17.01 -34.52 28.94
CA ASP A 22 16.53 -35.44 29.98
C ASP A 22 16.95 -36.91 29.75
N ARG A 23 17.46 -37.24 28.55
CA ARG A 23 17.86 -38.59 28.12
C ARG A 23 19.36 -38.79 27.98
N LEU A 24 20.17 -37.75 28.25
CA LEU A 24 21.63 -37.84 28.20
C LEU A 24 22.17 -38.60 29.42
N ALA A 25 23.30 -39.28 29.25
CA ALA A 25 24.06 -39.83 30.35
C ALA A 25 24.74 -38.71 31.17
N ASP A 26 25.04 -38.95 32.45
CA ASP A 26 25.70 -37.99 33.36
C ASP A 26 27.06 -37.49 32.81
N ASN A 27 27.74 -38.31 32.01
CA ASN A 27 29.02 -37.99 31.35
C ASN A 27 28.85 -37.57 29.87
N GLY A 28 27.64 -37.67 29.32
CA GLY A 28 27.31 -37.41 27.91
C GLY A 28 27.03 -35.94 27.57
N GLY A 29 27.01 -35.06 28.58
CA GLY A 29 26.64 -33.64 28.47
C GLY A 29 27.80 -32.65 28.31
N ALA A 30 29.03 -33.09 28.02
CA ALA A 30 30.22 -32.21 28.03
C ALA A 30 30.11 -30.95 27.14
N TYR A 31 29.37 -31.03 26.03
CA TYR A 31 29.14 -29.91 25.09
C TYR A 31 27.73 -29.33 25.17
N GLN A 32 26.96 -29.63 26.22
CA GLN A 32 25.56 -29.25 26.33
C GLN A 32 25.37 -27.73 26.32
N GLU A 33 26.13 -26.99 27.13
CA GLU A 33 26.00 -25.53 27.23
C GLU A 33 26.27 -24.81 25.90
N ALA A 34 27.36 -25.20 25.21
CA ALA A 34 27.70 -24.67 23.90
C ALA A 34 26.64 -25.03 22.84
N THR A 35 26.11 -26.25 22.89
CA THR A 35 25.07 -26.71 21.96
C THR A 35 23.75 -25.98 22.18
N THR A 36 23.38 -25.71 23.43
CA THR A 36 22.19 -24.93 23.79
C THR A 36 22.29 -23.49 23.26
N SER A 37 23.46 -22.86 23.38
CA SER A 37 23.69 -21.52 22.82
C SER A 37 23.62 -21.50 21.29
N HIS A 38 24.16 -22.51 20.61
CA HIS A 38 24.03 -22.60 19.15
C HIS A 38 22.59 -22.88 18.71
N LEU A 39 21.88 -23.73 19.44
CA LEU A 39 20.46 -24.01 19.22
C LEU A 39 19.60 -22.73 19.35
N SER A 40 19.85 -21.91 20.38
CA SER A 40 19.13 -20.65 20.53
C SER A 40 19.43 -19.69 19.38
N ASN A 41 20.70 -19.56 18.97
CA ASN A 41 21.07 -18.69 17.84
C ASN A 41 20.43 -19.16 16.52
N TYR A 42 20.45 -20.46 16.23
CA TYR A 42 19.82 -20.99 15.03
C TYR A 42 18.29 -20.86 15.05
N ALA A 43 17.67 -20.99 16.22
CA ALA A 43 16.23 -20.77 16.37
C ALA A 43 15.87 -19.28 16.20
N GLU A 44 16.70 -18.36 16.73
CA GLU A 44 16.57 -16.92 16.52
C GLU A 44 16.67 -16.55 15.03
N ASP A 45 17.58 -17.21 14.31
CA ASP A 45 17.75 -17.05 12.86
C ASP A 45 16.66 -17.77 12.03
N GLY A 46 15.75 -18.52 12.66
CA GLY A 46 14.61 -19.19 12.01
C GLY A 46 14.94 -20.51 11.31
N PHE A 47 16.08 -21.13 11.60
CA PHE A 47 16.39 -22.48 11.10
C PHE A 47 15.61 -23.55 11.86
N ARG A 48 15.21 -24.61 11.16
CA ARG A 48 14.76 -25.84 11.83
C ARG A 48 15.99 -26.56 12.34
N THR A 49 16.11 -26.78 13.64
CA THR A 49 17.24 -27.54 14.15
C THR A 49 16.86 -28.95 14.60
N LEU A 50 17.85 -29.82 14.53
CA LEU A 50 17.80 -31.22 14.91
C LEU A 50 18.99 -31.51 15.82
N ALA A 51 18.76 -32.18 16.94
CA ALA A 51 19.82 -32.66 17.82
C ALA A 51 20.10 -34.14 17.56
N PHE A 52 21.38 -34.48 17.53
CA PHE A 52 21.87 -35.84 17.32
C PHE A 52 22.54 -36.33 18.59
N ALA A 53 22.10 -37.51 19.05
CA ALA A 53 22.74 -38.23 20.13
C ALA A 53 22.86 -39.70 19.75
N TYR A 54 23.88 -40.36 20.29
CA TYR A 54 24.13 -41.77 20.03
C TYR A 54 24.45 -42.51 21.33
N ARG A 55 24.23 -43.82 21.33
CA ARG A 55 24.66 -44.73 22.39
C ARG A 55 25.23 -45.99 21.77
N VAL A 56 26.33 -46.47 22.34
CA VAL A 56 26.91 -47.76 21.95
C VAL A 56 26.32 -48.82 22.87
N LEU A 57 25.69 -49.83 22.28
CA LEU A 57 25.02 -50.92 22.97
C LEU A 57 25.86 -52.19 22.90
N GLU A 58 25.83 -52.96 23.98
CA GLU A 58 26.30 -54.34 23.96
C GLU A 58 25.30 -55.24 23.24
N LEU A 59 25.82 -56.28 22.58
CA LEU A 59 24.99 -57.20 21.79
C LEU A 59 23.90 -57.87 22.64
N ALA A 60 24.23 -58.24 23.88
CA ALA A 60 23.29 -58.89 24.80
C ALA A 60 22.12 -57.97 25.20
N GLU A 61 22.40 -56.68 25.47
CA GLU A 61 21.38 -55.68 25.78
C GLU A 61 20.44 -55.47 24.58
N TYR A 62 21.01 -55.38 23.37
CA TYR A 62 20.23 -55.23 22.15
C TYR A 62 19.34 -56.45 21.89
N GLU A 63 19.85 -57.67 22.05
CA GLU A 63 19.06 -58.89 21.87
C GLU A 63 17.88 -58.96 22.85
N GLN A 64 18.10 -58.59 24.12
CA GLN A 64 17.05 -58.52 25.14
C GLN A 64 16.00 -57.48 24.75
N TRP A 65 16.40 -56.27 24.39
CA TRP A 65 15.48 -55.22 23.97
C TRP A 65 14.70 -55.61 22.71
N ASN A 66 15.37 -56.20 21.71
CA ASN A 66 14.75 -56.60 20.45
C ASN A 66 13.67 -57.67 20.66
N SER A 67 13.83 -58.56 21.64
CA SER A 67 12.78 -59.53 21.99
C SER A 67 11.50 -58.84 22.50
N ILE A 68 11.66 -57.82 23.35
CA ILE A 68 10.56 -57.02 23.90
C ILE A 68 9.91 -56.17 22.81
N PHE A 69 10.72 -55.53 21.97
CA PHE A 69 10.25 -54.72 20.85
C PHE A 69 9.48 -55.55 19.82
N MET A 70 9.98 -56.75 19.49
CA MET A 70 9.30 -57.67 18.58
C MET A 70 7.97 -58.16 19.16
N GLN A 71 7.93 -58.48 20.46
CA GLN A 71 6.69 -58.82 21.15
C GLN A 71 5.67 -57.67 21.06
N ALA A 72 6.07 -56.45 21.40
CA ALA A 72 5.23 -55.25 21.30
C ALA A 72 4.73 -54.99 19.87
N LYS A 73 5.57 -55.23 18.86
CA LYS A 73 5.24 -55.06 17.45
C LYS A 73 4.23 -56.10 16.94
N THR A 74 4.26 -57.32 17.48
CA THR A 74 3.33 -58.39 17.12
C THR A 74 1.97 -58.30 17.81
N THR A 75 1.85 -57.50 18.88
CA THR A 75 0.58 -57.28 19.58
C THR A 75 -0.43 -56.55 18.68
N VAL A 76 -1.66 -57.06 18.61
CA VAL A 76 -2.76 -56.46 17.84
C VAL A 76 -3.78 -55.90 18.82
N GLY A 77 -3.89 -54.58 18.90
CA GLY A 77 -4.81 -53.90 19.82
C GLY A 77 -4.47 -52.43 19.99
N PRO A 78 -5.31 -51.66 20.70
CA PRO A 78 -5.06 -50.24 21.02
C PRO A 78 -3.84 -50.06 21.94
N GLU A 79 -3.50 -51.07 22.74
CA GLU A 79 -2.34 -51.11 23.65
C GLU A 79 -0.98 -51.25 22.93
N ARG A 80 -0.99 -51.52 21.62
CA ARG A 80 0.23 -51.64 20.81
C ARG A 80 1.06 -50.37 20.81
N GLU A 81 0.43 -49.20 20.70
CA GLU A 81 1.15 -47.92 20.67
C GLU A 81 1.87 -47.67 22.00
N GLU A 82 1.21 -47.93 23.11
CA GLU A 82 1.78 -47.78 24.46
C GLU A 82 2.96 -48.72 24.70
N LEU A 83 2.83 -50.00 24.30
CA LEU A 83 3.92 -50.98 24.40
C LEU A 83 5.14 -50.61 23.53
N LEU A 84 4.91 -50.06 22.34
CA LEU A 84 5.98 -49.59 21.46
C LEU A 84 6.65 -48.34 22.01
N GLU A 85 5.88 -47.41 22.59
CA GLU A 85 6.42 -46.20 23.22
C GLU A 85 7.28 -46.57 24.43
N HIS A 86 6.81 -47.48 25.29
CA HIS A 86 7.58 -48.01 26.41
C HIS A 86 8.87 -48.71 25.95
N ALA A 87 8.81 -49.54 24.91
CA ALA A 87 10.00 -50.17 24.35
C ALA A 87 11.00 -49.12 23.81
N THR A 88 10.52 -48.06 23.17
CA THR A 88 11.36 -47.00 22.62
C THR A 88 12.00 -46.17 23.74
N GLU A 89 11.25 -45.85 24.79
CA GLU A 89 11.76 -45.10 25.94
C GLU A 89 12.85 -45.86 26.71
N MET A 90 12.78 -47.21 26.77
CA MET A 90 13.82 -48.01 27.41
C MET A 90 15.17 -47.91 26.69
N ILE A 91 15.19 -47.88 25.35
CA ILE A 91 16.43 -47.87 24.59
C ILE A 91 17.00 -46.45 24.42
N GLU A 92 16.17 -45.42 24.52
CA GLU A 92 16.53 -44.01 24.37
C GLU A 92 16.96 -43.34 25.69
N LYS A 93 17.70 -44.04 26.54
CA LYS A 93 18.33 -43.50 27.77
C LYS A 93 19.84 -43.53 27.66
N GLU A 94 20.51 -42.75 28.49
CA GLU A 94 21.98 -42.70 28.60
C GLU A 94 22.69 -42.36 27.28
N LEU A 95 22.12 -41.43 26.50
CA LEU A 95 22.67 -41.02 25.22
C LEU A 95 23.88 -40.07 25.39
N ILE A 96 24.78 -40.06 24.40
CA ILE A 96 25.90 -39.12 24.29
C ILE A 96 25.58 -38.10 23.19
N LEU A 97 25.67 -36.81 23.52
CA LEU A 97 25.40 -35.73 22.59
C LEU A 97 26.51 -35.65 21.51
N LEU A 98 26.13 -35.78 20.24
CA LEU A 98 27.05 -35.66 19.11
C LEU A 98 27.11 -34.22 18.58
N GLY A 99 25.94 -33.59 18.44
CA GLY A 99 25.84 -32.23 17.91
C GLY A 99 24.44 -31.88 17.40
N VAL A 100 24.37 -30.82 16.59
CA VAL A 100 23.12 -30.26 16.07
C VAL A 100 23.28 -29.88 14.60
N ALA A 101 22.22 -30.06 13.82
CA ALA A 101 22.11 -29.54 12.46
C ALA A 101 21.04 -28.46 12.43
N ALA A 102 21.29 -27.42 11.62
CA ALA A 102 20.33 -26.39 11.28
C ALA A 102 19.96 -26.55 9.79
N VAL A 103 18.67 -26.68 9.52
CA VAL A 103 18.09 -26.85 8.19
C VAL A 103 17.26 -25.61 7.88
N GLU A 104 17.59 -24.94 6.80
CA GLU A 104 16.85 -23.77 6.32
C GLU A 104 15.62 -24.20 5.53
N ASP A 105 14.44 -23.71 5.94
CA ASP A 105 13.26 -23.77 5.10
C ASP A 105 13.35 -22.65 4.06
N LYS A 106 13.63 -23.02 2.81
CA LYS A 106 13.78 -22.03 1.73
C LYS A 106 12.49 -21.24 1.55
N LEU A 107 12.57 -19.93 1.78
CA LEU A 107 11.49 -19.00 1.48
C LEU A 107 11.20 -18.98 -0.02
N GLN A 108 9.97 -18.58 -0.37
CA GLN A 108 9.57 -18.42 -1.77
C GLN A 108 10.51 -17.43 -2.47
N LYS A 109 10.85 -17.70 -3.74
CA LYS A 109 11.69 -16.83 -4.58
C LYS A 109 11.15 -15.38 -4.58
N GLY A 110 11.98 -14.43 -4.15
CA GLY A 110 11.65 -13.00 -4.13
C GLY A 110 11.00 -12.51 -2.83
N VAL A 111 10.75 -13.39 -1.86
CA VAL A 111 10.45 -12.99 -0.48
C VAL A 111 11.78 -12.80 0.24
N SER A 112 12.37 -11.62 0.06
CA SER A 112 13.49 -11.17 0.90
C SER A 112 12.95 -10.47 2.15
N LEU A 113 13.75 -10.43 3.23
CA LEU A 113 13.45 -9.63 4.43
C LEU A 113 13.03 -8.19 4.09
N SER A 114 13.65 -7.60 3.07
CA SER A 114 13.31 -6.25 2.58
C SER A 114 11.90 -6.13 2.00
N LEU A 115 11.36 -7.18 1.36
CA LEU A 115 9.99 -7.21 0.83
C LEU A 115 8.98 -7.21 1.98
N SER A 116 9.19 -8.08 2.98
CA SER A 116 8.34 -8.16 4.16
C SER A 116 8.35 -6.86 4.96
N GLU A 117 9.50 -6.19 5.08
CA GLU A 117 9.63 -4.91 5.79
C GLU A 117 8.94 -3.76 5.04
N ARG A 118 9.09 -3.70 3.71
CA ARG A 118 8.40 -2.70 2.89
C ARG A 118 6.89 -2.85 2.97
N VAL A 119 6.40 -4.08 2.91
CA VAL A 119 4.96 -4.38 3.09
C VAL A 119 4.53 -4.08 4.53
N HIS A 120 5.36 -4.40 5.53
CA HIS A 120 5.12 -4.12 6.96
C HIS A 120 4.90 -2.62 7.20
N ALA A 121 5.82 -1.77 6.76
CA ALA A 121 5.69 -0.33 6.94
C ALA A 121 4.51 0.27 6.17
N CYS A 122 4.20 -0.27 4.99
CA CYS A 122 3.06 0.15 4.19
C CYS A 122 1.71 -0.34 4.75
N LEU A 123 1.66 -1.41 5.54
CA LEU A 123 0.41 -1.87 6.17
C LEU A 123 0.24 -1.35 7.60
N GLY A 124 1.32 -0.92 8.26
CA GLY A 124 1.30 -0.66 9.70
C GLY A 124 1.10 -1.93 10.56
N LEU A 125 1.02 -3.11 9.92
CA LEU A 125 0.83 -4.42 10.54
C LEU A 125 2.18 -5.09 10.71
N LYS A 126 2.58 -5.53 11.91
CA LYS A 126 3.83 -6.28 12.20
C LYS A 126 3.88 -7.62 11.45
N VAL A 127 4.25 -7.58 10.16
CA VAL A 127 4.40 -8.79 9.31
C VAL A 127 5.71 -9.54 9.58
N GLU A 128 6.69 -8.92 10.24
CA GLU A 128 8.00 -9.57 10.49
C GLU A 128 7.91 -10.85 11.31
N SER A 129 6.90 -10.95 12.18
CA SER A 129 6.75 -12.11 13.04
C SER A 129 6.14 -13.32 12.30
N LEU A 130 5.64 -13.13 11.07
CA LEU A 130 5.02 -14.17 10.25
C LEU A 130 6.03 -15.22 9.75
N ILE A 131 7.32 -14.91 9.78
CA ILE A 131 8.39 -15.77 9.26
C ILE A 131 9.29 -16.32 10.38
N TYR A 132 9.58 -15.53 11.43
CA TYR A 132 10.64 -15.86 12.38
C TYR A 132 10.19 -16.15 13.82
N GLY A 133 8.92 -15.95 14.18
CA GLY A 133 8.37 -16.46 15.46
C GLY A 133 9.04 -15.97 16.74
N THR A 134 9.91 -14.96 16.69
CA THR A 134 10.68 -14.48 17.84
C THR A 134 10.34 -13.02 18.15
N ASP A 135 9.84 -12.82 19.37
CA ASP A 135 9.61 -11.53 20.05
C ASP A 135 8.45 -10.63 19.58
N ALA A 136 7.22 -11.11 19.72
CA ALA A 136 6.04 -10.27 20.00
C ALA A 136 4.91 -11.15 20.57
N SER A 137 3.98 -10.57 21.34
CA SER A 137 2.80 -11.24 21.89
C SER A 137 2.09 -12.08 20.82
N PHE A 138 2.34 -13.38 20.86
CA PHE A 138 1.99 -14.32 19.80
C PHE A 138 0.75 -15.11 20.18
N LEU A 139 -0.22 -15.18 19.26
CA LEU A 139 -1.39 -16.02 19.43
C LEU A 139 -1.32 -17.18 18.42
N THR A 140 -1.02 -18.37 18.92
CA THR A 140 -0.85 -19.60 18.13
C THR A 140 -2.05 -20.52 18.32
N TYR A 141 -2.82 -20.76 17.27
CA TYR A 141 -3.93 -21.72 17.30
C TYR A 141 -3.62 -23.01 16.56
N GLY A 142 -3.94 -24.14 17.16
CA GLY A 142 -4.05 -25.43 16.47
C GLY A 142 -5.41 -25.62 15.80
N ILE A 143 -5.52 -26.60 14.89
CA ILE A 143 -6.72 -26.91 14.08
C ILE A 143 -8.01 -26.90 14.90
N ARG A 144 -8.04 -27.65 16.01
CA ARG A 144 -9.24 -27.80 16.86
C ARG A 144 -9.59 -26.51 17.59
N ALA A 145 -8.60 -25.78 18.08
CA ALA A 145 -8.81 -24.54 18.80
C ALA A 145 -9.34 -23.43 17.87
N LEU A 146 -8.86 -23.36 16.63
CA LEU A 146 -9.35 -22.42 15.63
C LEU A 146 -10.79 -22.74 15.18
N GLU A 147 -11.12 -24.03 15.02
CA GLU A 147 -12.47 -24.45 14.65
C GLU A 147 -13.51 -24.12 15.72
N ILE A 148 -13.15 -24.31 17.00
CA ILE A 148 -13.99 -23.94 18.15
C ILE A 148 -14.15 -22.42 18.24
N ALA A 149 -13.05 -21.67 18.07
CA ALA A 149 -13.05 -20.20 18.13
C ALA A 149 -13.90 -19.55 17.02
N LEU A 150 -13.97 -20.17 15.83
CA LEU A 150 -14.75 -19.65 14.70
C LEU A 150 -16.24 -20.01 14.75
N LYS A 151 -16.61 -21.12 15.42
CA LYS A 151 -18.00 -21.64 15.47
C LYS A 151 -18.86 -21.13 16.63
N SER A 152 -18.29 -20.50 17.65
CA SER A 152 -18.96 -20.21 18.93
C SER A 152 -19.15 -18.71 19.21
N ASP A 153 -19.85 -18.38 20.30
CA ASP A 153 -20.14 -17.03 20.82
C ASP A 153 -18.88 -16.18 21.12
N VAL A 154 -17.69 -16.80 21.11
CA VAL A 154 -16.40 -16.13 21.31
C VAL A 154 -15.75 -15.62 20.01
N ARG A 155 -16.41 -15.74 18.85
CA ARG A 155 -15.86 -15.26 17.56
C ARG A 155 -15.47 -13.78 17.61
N ASP A 156 -16.32 -12.93 18.16
CA ASP A 156 -16.07 -11.47 18.19
C ASP A 156 -14.95 -11.12 19.19
N GLN A 157 -14.88 -11.82 20.32
CA GLN A 157 -13.79 -11.67 21.29
C GLN A 157 -12.46 -12.17 20.73
N PHE A 158 -12.47 -13.29 20.00
CA PHE A 158 -11.32 -13.81 19.27
C PHE A 158 -10.85 -12.83 18.20
N LEU A 159 -11.78 -12.23 17.45
CA LEU A 159 -11.44 -11.23 16.43
C LEU A 159 -10.82 -9.98 17.07
N GLN A 160 -11.38 -9.48 18.18
CA GLN A 160 -10.81 -8.35 18.92
C GLN A 160 -9.41 -8.67 19.46
N LEU A 161 -9.21 -9.87 20.02
CA LEU A 161 -7.91 -10.32 20.48
C LEU A 161 -6.91 -10.38 19.32
N ALA A 162 -7.32 -10.95 18.17
CA ALA A 162 -6.50 -11.04 16.97
C ALA A 162 -6.10 -9.67 16.40
N VAL A 163 -7.00 -8.69 16.44
CA VAL A 163 -6.74 -7.30 16.01
C VAL A 163 -5.78 -6.58 16.95
N ASN A 164 -5.84 -6.89 18.25
CA ASN A 164 -4.94 -6.30 19.25
C ASN A 164 -3.56 -6.98 19.30
N CYS A 165 -3.45 -8.21 18.80
CA CYS A 165 -2.17 -8.88 18.66
C CYS A 165 -1.32 -8.20 17.58
N ALA A 166 -0.01 -8.09 17.85
CA ALA A 166 0.96 -7.71 16.83
C ALA A 166 0.93 -8.65 15.62
N SER A 167 0.67 -9.93 15.87
CA SER A 167 0.60 -10.97 14.85
C SER A 167 -0.13 -12.21 15.32
N VAL A 168 -0.79 -12.88 14.38
CA VAL A 168 -1.53 -14.12 14.61
C VAL A 168 -0.99 -15.19 13.67
N ILE A 169 -0.55 -16.33 14.20
CA ILE A 169 -0.14 -17.49 13.40
C ILE A 169 -1.12 -18.64 13.65
N CYS A 170 -1.72 -19.10 12.55
CA CYS A 170 -2.55 -20.30 12.56
C CYS A 170 -1.69 -21.51 12.18
N CYS A 171 -1.46 -22.41 13.13
CA CYS A 171 -0.67 -23.62 12.91
C CYS A 171 -1.54 -24.81 12.50
N ARG A 172 -0.97 -25.67 11.64
CA ARG A 172 -1.58 -26.94 11.19
C ARG A 172 -2.91 -26.80 10.43
N VAL A 173 -3.27 -25.63 9.91
CA VAL A 173 -4.54 -25.41 9.18
C VAL A 173 -4.77 -26.45 8.07
N SER A 174 -5.94 -27.09 8.07
CA SER A 174 -6.29 -28.11 7.07
C SER A 174 -6.32 -27.54 5.65
N PRO A 175 -6.04 -28.33 4.59
CA PRO A 175 -6.14 -27.87 3.20
C PRO A 175 -7.52 -27.29 2.86
N LYS A 176 -8.59 -27.90 3.41
CA LYS A 176 -9.97 -27.40 3.25
C LYS A 176 -10.14 -25.99 3.82
N GLN A 177 -9.60 -25.73 5.02
CA GLN A 177 -9.63 -24.40 5.64
C GLN A 177 -8.79 -23.38 4.86
N LYS A 178 -7.62 -23.79 4.31
CA LYS A 178 -6.81 -22.92 3.45
C LYS A 178 -7.55 -22.54 2.16
N ALA A 179 -8.21 -23.50 1.51
CA ALA A 179 -9.02 -23.24 0.32
C ALA A 179 -10.21 -22.32 0.63
N LEU A 180 -10.89 -22.54 1.75
CA LEU A 180 -11.97 -21.66 2.21
C LEU A 180 -11.48 -20.23 2.46
N ALA A 181 -10.31 -20.06 3.07
CA ALA A 181 -9.72 -18.74 3.29
C ALA A 181 -9.40 -18.00 1.97
N VAL A 182 -8.91 -18.72 0.96
CA VAL A 182 -8.67 -18.15 -0.38
C VAL A 182 -9.98 -17.76 -1.06
N MET A 183 -11.02 -18.60 -0.97
CA MET A 183 -12.35 -18.29 -1.53
C MET A 183 -13.06 -17.16 -0.80
N ALA A 184 -12.74 -16.94 0.48
CA ALA A 184 -13.31 -15.85 1.29
C ALA A 184 -12.48 -14.55 1.23
N SER A 185 -11.31 -14.55 0.60
CA SER A 185 -10.43 -13.37 0.53
C SER A 185 -10.78 -12.45 -0.63
N ASP A 186 -10.65 -11.13 -0.41
CA ASP A 186 -10.86 -10.12 -1.46
C ASP A 186 -9.86 -10.27 -2.63
N PHE A 187 -8.63 -10.66 -2.31
CA PHE A 187 -7.56 -10.88 -3.28
C PHE A 187 -6.88 -12.22 -3.04
N SER A 188 -6.87 -13.07 -4.07
CA SER A 188 -6.10 -14.31 -4.10
C SER A 188 -4.81 -14.11 -4.88
N LEU A 189 -3.67 -14.21 -4.19
CA LEU A 189 -2.34 -14.07 -4.80
C LEU A 189 -1.62 -15.43 -4.80
N PRO A 190 -0.98 -15.83 -5.91
CA PRO A 190 -0.27 -17.10 -5.98
C PRO A 190 1.05 -17.10 -5.18
N GLN A 191 1.68 -15.93 -4.98
CA GLN A 191 2.95 -15.77 -4.27
C GLN A 191 2.98 -14.45 -3.52
N PHE A 192 3.65 -14.42 -2.36
CA PHE A 192 3.71 -13.23 -1.50
C PHE A 192 4.42 -12.04 -2.18
N ARG A 193 5.36 -12.28 -3.09
CA ARG A 193 6.05 -11.22 -3.86
C ARG A 193 5.12 -10.30 -4.65
N PHE A 194 3.93 -10.77 -5.04
CA PHE A 194 2.97 -9.95 -5.77
C PHE A 194 2.22 -8.96 -4.87
N LEU A 195 2.22 -9.19 -3.55
CA LEU A 195 1.55 -8.32 -2.59
C LEU A 195 2.17 -6.92 -2.56
N GLU A 196 3.49 -6.81 -2.69
CA GLU A 196 4.18 -5.52 -2.72
C GLU A 196 3.69 -4.64 -3.87
N ARG A 197 3.62 -5.19 -5.08
CA ARG A 197 3.14 -4.44 -6.25
C ARG A 197 1.64 -4.17 -6.19
N LEU A 198 0.85 -5.10 -5.64
CA LEU A 198 -0.59 -4.87 -5.44
C LEU A 198 -0.81 -3.71 -4.47
N LEU A 199 -0.15 -3.72 -3.32
CA LEU A 199 -0.35 -2.72 -2.28
C LEU A 199 0.25 -1.36 -2.69
N ILE A 200 1.56 -1.31 -2.95
CA ILE A 200 2.29 -0.04 -3.13
C ILE A 200 1.89 0.65 -4.43
N VAL A 201 1.70 -0.11 -5.52
CA VAL A 201 1.35 0.49 -6.82
C VAL A 201 -0.16 0.63 -6.96
N HIS A 202 -0.90 -0.48 -6.92
CA HIS A 202 -2.34 -0.44 -7.21
C HIS A 202 -3.14 0.18 -6.06
N GLY A 203 -2.77 -0.07 -4.80
CA GLY A 203 -3.40 0.56 -3.65
C GLY A 203 -3.20 2.08 -3.65
N HIS A 204 -1.98 2.56 -3.90
CA HIS A 204 -1.70 4.00 -4.04
C HIS A 204 -2.51 4.65 -5.17
N TRP A 205 -2.49 4.05 -6.36
CA TRP A 205 -3.25 4.55 -7.51
C TRP A 205 -4.76 4.54 -7.24
N CYS A 206 -5.30 3.45 -6.71
CA CYS A 206 -6.72 3.33 -6.41
C CYS A 206 -7.16 4.41 -5.41
N TYR A 207 -6.41 4.58 -4.30
CA TYR A 207 -6.69 5.61 -3.32
C TYR A 207 -6.69 7.01 -3.94
N LYS A 208 -5.66 7.37 -4.72
CA LYS A 208 -5.58 8.68 -5.37
C LYS A 208 -6.69 8.91 -6.39
N ARG A 209 -6.96 7.92 -7.25
CA ARG A 209 -8.00 7.98 -8.28
C ARG A 209 -9.37 8.21 -7.68
N ILE A 210 -9.77 7.37 -6.73
CA ILE A 210 -11.08 7.46 -6.09
C ILE A 210 -11.21 8.75 -5.29
N SER A 211 -10.17 9.16 -4.55
CA SER A 211 -10.19 10.42 -3.80
C SER A 211 -10.37 11.63 -4.72
N LYS A 212 -9.59 11.75 -5.80
CA LYS A 212 -9.73 12.83 -6.79
C LYS A 212 -11.09 12.80 -7.47
N MET A 213 -11.58 11.61 -7.85
CA MET A 213 -12.87 11.42 -8.50
C MET A 213 -14.03 11.91 -7.61
N VAL A 214 -14.06 11.50 -6.34
CA VAL A 214 -15.11 11.89 -5.39
C VAL A 214 -15.08 13.39 -5.11
N LEU A 215 -13.90 13.96 -4.87
CA LEU A 215 -13.76 15.40 -4.61
C LEU A 215 -14.22 16.25 -5.80
N TYR A 216 -13.85 15.84 -7.01
CA TYR A 216 -14.30 16.51 -8.22
C TYR A 216 -15.79 16.29 -8.49
N PHE A 217 -16.34 15.12 -8.17
CA PHE A 217 -17.78 14.87 -8.25
C PHE A 217 -18.57 15.77 -7.31
N VAL A 218 -18.08 16.03 -6.09
CA VAL A 218 -18.69 17.01 -5.19
C VAL A 218 -18.64 18.41 -5.80
N TYR A 219 -17.47 18.84 -6.28
CA TYR A 219 -17.28 20.14 -6.92
C TYR A 219 -18.26 20.37 -8.08
N LYS A 220 -18.37 19.43 -9.03
CA LYS A 220 -19.20 19.63 -10.22
C LYS A 220 -20.69 19.76 -9.88
N ASN A 221 -21.16 19.00 -8.90
CA ASN A 221 -22.57 19.01 -8.50
C ASN A 221 -22.91 20.27 -7.69
N ILE A 222 -22.00 20.73 -6.83
CA ILE A 222 -22.13 22.01 -6.13
C ILE A 222 -22.12 23.16 -7.14
N ALA A 223 -21.19 23.16 -8.10
CA ALA A 223 -21.11 24.19 -9.13
C ALA A 223 -22.42 24.27 -9.94
N PHE A 224 -22.97 23.14 -10.38
CA PHE A 224 -24.23 23.09 -11.10
C PHE A 224 -25.44 23.49 -10.24
N GLY A 225 -25.61 22.85 -9.07
CA GLY A 225 -26.77 23.08 -8.20
C GLY A 225 -26.85 24.51 -7.66
N LEU A 226 -25.72 25.12 -7.30
CA LEU A 226 -25.71 26.49 -6.79
C LEU A 226 -26.07 27.53 -7.86
N THR A 227 -25.80 27.29 -9.14
CA THR A 227 -26.26 28.23 -10.19
C THR A 227 -27.77 28.29 -10.31
N LEU A 228 -28.47 27.14 -10.17
CA LEU A 228 -29.93 27.11 -10.07
C LEU A 228 -30.42 27.83 -8.82
N PHE A 229 -29.77 27.58 -7.68
CA PHE A 229 -30.12 28.24 -6.43
C PHE A 229 -29.95 29.77 -6.48
N TYR A 230 -28.88 30.27 -7.10
CA TYR A 230 -28.69 31.71 -7.29
C TYR A 230 -29.72 32.34 -8.21
N TYR A 231 -30.19 31.59 -9.22
CA TYR A 231 -31.28 32.04 -10.08
C TYR A 231 -32.59 32.19 -9.30
N GLU A 232 -32.94 31.21 -8.45
CA GLU A 232 -34.12 31.31 -7.58
C GLU A 232 -34.05 32.52 -6.65
N ILE A 233 -32.87 32.85 -6.10
CA ILE A 233 -32.71 34.07 -5.31
C ILE A 233 -32.98 35.31 -6.16
N PHE A 234 -32.46 35.34 -7.40
CA PHE A 234 -32.63 36.47 -8.31
C PHE A 234 -34.10 36.68 -8.72
N THR A 235 -34.89 35.63 -8.81
CA THR A 235 -36.33 35.69 -9.15
C THR A 235 -37.25 35.80 -7.93
N ASN A 236 -36.72 36.04 -6.73
CA ASN A 236 -37.48 36.04 -5.47
C ASN A 236 -38.22 34.72 -5.19
N PHE A 237 -37.57 33.59 -5.48
CA PHE A 237 -38.08 32.23 -5.27
C PHE A 237 -39.40 31.97 -6.00
N SER A 238 -39.48 32.37 -7.27
CA SER A 238 -40.65 32.12 -8.11
C SER A 238 -40.86 30.64 -8.45
N GLY A 239 -39.82 29.80 -8.35
CA GLY A 239 -39.86 28.38 -8.69
C GLY A 239 -39.80 28.07 -10.19
N ASP A 240 -39.45 29.05 -11.04
CA ASP A 240 -39.20 28.82 -12.47
C ASP A 240 -37.75 28.37 -12.66
N SER A 241 -37.54 27.33 -13.46
CA SER A 241 -36.21 26.79 -13.68
C SER A 241 -35.46 27.56 -14.77
N LEU A 242 -34.20 27.92 -14.48
CA LEU A 242 -33.27 28.51 -15.46
C LEU A 242 -32.91 27.54 -16.59
N TYR A 243 -32.77 26.25 -16.28
CA TYR A 243 -32.38 25.23 -17.26
C TYR A 243 -33.58 24.40 -17.70
N ASP A 244 -33.57 24.01 -18.97
CA ASP A 244 -34.53 23.05 -19.51
C ASP A 244 -34.35 21.66 -18.86
N ASP A 245 -35.44 20.92 -18.71
CA ASP A 245 -35.44 19.59 -18.09
C ASP A 245 -34.47 18.63 -18.79
N TRP A 246 -34.40 18.68 -20.12
CA TRP A 246 -33.47 17.85 -20.88
C TRP A 246 -32.02 18.22 -20.59
N TYR A 247 -31.73 19.50 -20.33
CA TYR A 247 -30.37 19.97 -20.01
C TYR A 247 -29.95 19.45 -18.63
N MET A 248 -30.87 19.44 -17.65
CA MET A 248 -30.56 18.90 -16.32
C MET A 248 -30.21 17.42 -16.35
N VAL A 249 -30.99 16.61 -17.10
CA VAL A 249 -30.74 15.16 -17.25
C VAL A 249 -29.41 14.92 -17.97
N MET A 250 -29.16 15.66 -19.06
CA MET A 250 -27.98 15.50 -19.90
C MET A 250 -26.66 15.82 -19.15
N PHE A 251 -26.70 16.75 -18.19
CA PHE A 251 -25.52 17.20 -17.43
C PHE A 251 -24.86 16.04 -16.68
N ASN A 252 -25.64 15.28 -15.90
CA ASN A 252 -25.13 14.22 -15.03
C ASN A 252 -24.91 12.89 -15.75
N VAL A 253 -25.73 12.58 -16.76
CA VAL A 253 -25.71 11.25 -17.39
C VAL A 253 -24.62 11.16 -18.46
N LEU A 254 -24.49 12.16 -19.34
CA LEU A 254 -23.64 12.06 -20.54
C LEU A 254 -22.49 13.07 -20.55
N LEU A 255 -22.75 14.34 -20.23
CA LEU A 255 -21.77 15.41 -20.47
C LEU A 255 -20.67 15.49 -19.41
N THR A 256 -20.95 15.10 -18.16
CA THR A 256 -19.95 15.21 -17.08
C THR A 256 -19.55 13.88 -16.46
N SER A 257 -20.23 12.77 -16.76
CA SER A 257 -19.92 11.44 -16.20
C SER A 257 -18.68 10.81 -16.83
N LEU A 258 -18.55 10.83 -18.16
CA LEU A 258 -17.44 10.21 -18.87
C LEU A 258 -16.08 10.82 -18.50
N PRO A 259 -15.92 12.16 -18.41
CA PRO A 259 -14.68 12.75 -17.89
C PRO A 259 -14.36 12.31 -16.46
N VAL A 260 -15.35 12.24 -15.56
CA VAL A 260 -15.16 11.81 -14.16
C VAL A 260 -14.67 10.36 -14.08
N ILE A 261 -15.29 9.47 -14.86
CA ILE A 261 -14.89 8.06 -14.93
C ILE A 261 -13.46 7.94 -15.48
N SER A 262 -13.12 8.76 -16.48
CA SER A 262 -11.77 8.76 -17.06
C SER A 262 -10.69 9.14 -16.03
N LEU A 263 -10.99 10.08 -15.13
CA LEU A 263 -10.14 10.46 -14.02
C LEU A 263 -10.04 9.33 -12.97
N GLY A 264 -11.13 8.62 -12.71
CA GLY A 264 -11.16 7.51 -11.76
C GLY A 264 -10.42 6.25 -12.24
N VAL A 265 -10.25 6.05 -13.55
CA VAL A 265 -9.67 4.82 -14.11
C VAL A 265 -8.26 5.03 -14.65
N PHE A 266 -8.05 6.06 -15.48
CA PHE A 266 -6.83 6.21 -16.27
C PHE A 266 -5.79 7.15 -15.65
N GLU A 267 -6.12 7.85 -14.56
CA GLU A 267 -5.20 8.76 -13.90
C GLU A 267 -3.99 8.01 -13.32
N GLN A 268 -2.80 8.52 -13.59
CA GLN A 268 -1.55 8.01 -13.05
C GLN A 268 -0.68 9.20 -12.66
N ASP A 269 -0.43 9.37 -11.37
CA ASP A 269 0.45 10.42 -10.86
C ASP A 269 1.92 10.08 -11.13
N VAL A 270 2.30 8.84 -10.83
CA VAL A 270 3.67 8.34 -10.93
C VAL A 270 3.64 6.93 -11.53
N SER A 271 4.61 6.62 -12.39
CA SER A 271 4.75 5.29 -13.02
C SER A 271 5.01 4.18 -12.00
N SER A 272 4.55 2.95 -12.30
CA SER A 272 4.62 1.81 -11.36
C SER A 272 6.01 1.55 -10.80
N ASP A 273 7.06 1.70 -11.61
CA ASP A 273 8.43 1.38 -11.22
C ASP A 273 8.97 2.39 -10.21
N VAL A 274 8.54 3.64 -10.31
CA VAL A 274 8.92 4.70 -9.38
C VAL A 274 8.15 4.55 -8.07
N CYS A 275 6.87 4.15 -8.10
CA CYS A 275 6.14 3.79 -6.88
C CYS A 275 6.84 2.65 -6.11
N LEU A 276 7.38 1.65 -6.81
CA LEU A 276 8.17 0.59 -6.19
C LEU A 276 9.54 1.08 -5.69
N GLN A 277 10.11 2.15 -6.23
CA GLN A 277 11.34 2.74 -5.71
C GLN A 277 11.10 3.58 -4.46
N PHE A 278 9.94 4.24 -4.34
CA PHE A 278 9.58 5.12 -3.23
C PHE A 278 8.33 4.63 -2.47
N PRO A 279 8.45 3.63 -1.58
CA PRO A 279 7.33 3.13 -0.76
C PRO A 279 6.67 4.20 0.12
N SER A 280 7.40 5.24 0.50
CA SER A 280 6.87 6.34 1.33
C SER A 280 5.66 7.04 0.72
N LEU A 281 5.48 7.01 -0.61
CA LEU A 281 4.30 7.55 -1.29
C LEU A 281 3.00 6.90 -0.79
N TYR A 282 3.04 5.61 -0.45
CA TYR A 282 1.88 4.90 0.06
C TYR A 282 1.38 5.45 1.41
N ARG A 283 2.29 6.04 2.21
CA ARG A 283 1.98 6.61 3.53
C ARG A 283 1.02 7.80 3.46
N GLN A 284 0.94 8.48 2.30
CA GLN A 284 -0.02 9.56 2.07
C GLN A 284 -1.46 9.05 2.15
N GLY A 285 -1.71 7.81 1.71
CA GLY A 285 -3.00 7.14 1.83
C GLY A 285 -3.36 6.81 3.28
N GLN A 286 -2.44 6.22 4.02
CA GLN A 286 -2.65 5.88 5.44
C GLN A 286 -2.98 7.11 6.31
N ARG A 287 -2.36 8.26 6.02
CA ARG A 287 -2.58 9.51 6.73
C ARG A 287 -3.82 10.28 6.25
N ASN A 288 -4.58 9.74 5.29
CA ASN A 288 -5.76 10.37 4.70
C ASN A 288 -5.51 11.81 4.22
N ILE A 289 -4.33 12.09 3.67
CA ILE A 289 -3.94 13.47 3.34
C ILE A 289 -4.81 14.03 2.18
N ILE A 290 -5.12 13.19 1.21
CA ILE A 290 -5.82 13.58 -0.02
C ILE A 290 -7.33 13.66 0.22
N PHE A 291 -7.88 12.69 0.97
CA PHE A 291 -9.29 12.63 1.33
C PHE A 291 -9.50 13.03 2.81
N SER A 292 -9.19 14.28 3.13
CA SER A 292 -9.43 14.87 4.45
C SER A 292 -10.61 15.84 4.40
N TRP A 293 -11.28 16.05 5.54
CA TRP A 293 -12.40 16.99 5.67
C TRP A 293 -12.06 18.41 5.20
N SER A 294 -10.86 18.91 5.52
CA SER A 294 -10.41 20.23 5.09
C SER A 294 -10.31 20.34 3.57
N ARG A 295 -9.88 19.26 2.89
CA ARG A 295 -9.84 19.21 1.42
C ARG A 295 -11.26 19.16 0.84
N ILE A 296 -12.16 18.36 1.41
CA ILE A 296 -13.57 18.29 0.98
C ILE A 296 -14.22 19.67 1.02
N VAL A 297 -14.09 20.38 2.15
CA VAL A 297 -14.60 21.75 2.30
C VAL A 297 -13.96 22.71 1.29
N GLY A 298 -12.65 22.60 1.04
CA GLY A 298 -11.97 23.38 0.01
C GLY A 298 -12.54 23.16 -1.39
N TRP A 299 -12.92 21.93 -1.74
CA TRP A 299 -13.58 21.62 -3.02
C TRP A 299 -15.01 22.15 -3.11
N ILE A 300 -15.78 22.12 -2.01
CA ILE A 300 -17.11 22.73 -1.93
C ILE A 300 -17.00 24.25 -2.11
N LEU A 301 -16.03 24.89 -1.44
CA LEU A 301 -15.80 26.33 -1.56
C LEU A 301 -15.39 26.71 -2.99
N ASN A 302 -14.50 25.93 -3.61
CA ASN A 302 -14.12 26.14 -5.01
C ASN A 302 -15.34 26.02 -5.95
N GLY A 303 -16.21 25.03 -5.73
CA GLY A 303 -17.46 24.87 -6.49
C GLY A 303 -18.41 26.05 -6.31
N THR A 304 -18.48 26.58 -5.09
CA THR A 304 -19.29 27.76 -4.75
C THR A 304 -18.77 29.03 -5.43
N VAL A 305 -17.45 29.23 -5.44
CA VAL A 305 -16.81 30.35 -6.16
C VAL A 305 -17.05 30.22 -7.67
N ALA A 306 -16.85 29.04 -8.25
CA ALA A 306 -17.11 28.81 -9.67
C ALA A 306 -18.58 29.09 -10.03
N ALA A 307 -19.54 28.60 -9.25
CA ALA A 307 -20.97 28.88 -9.45
C ALA A 307 -21.28 30.38 -9.35
N SER A 308 -20.70 31.07 -8.35
CA SER A 308 -20.92 32.50 -8.14
C SER A 308 -20.37 33.31 -9.30
N VAL A 309 -19.17 32.99 -9.78
CA VAL A 309 -18.55 33.65 -10.94
C VAL A 309 -19.38 33.41 -12.19
N VAL A 310 -19.73 32.15 -12.48
CA VAL A 310 -20.55 31.83 -13.65
C VAL A 310 -21.89 32.57 -13.60
N PHE A 311 -22.55 32.61 -12.44
CA PHE A 311 -23.83 33.27 -12.31
C PHE A 311 -23.72 34.80 -12.46
N LEU A 312 -22.92 35.43 -11.61
CA LEU A 312 -22.80 36.89 -11.54
C LEU A 312 -22.18 37.49 -12.80
N ALA A 313 -21.16 36.84 -13.38
CA ALA A 313 -20.53 37.36 -14.59
C ALA A 313 -21.47 37.32 -15.80
N ASN A 314 -22.27 36.25 -15.95
CA ASN A 314 -23.27 36.19 -17.02
C ASN A 314 -24.38 37.23 -16.81
N ILE A 315 -24.92 37.39 -15.60
CA ILE A 315 -25.92 38.45 -15.35
C ILE A 315 -25.33 39.84 -15.65
N TYR A 316 -24.10 40.12 -15.22
CA TYR A 316 -23.47 41.42 -15.45
C TYR A 316 -23.14 41.70 -16.92
N ILE A 317 -22.63 40.71 -17.67
CA ILE A 317 -22.24 40.90 -19.08
C ILE A 317 -23.45 41.11 -19.99
N PHE A 318 -24.59 40.46 -19.67
CA PHE A 318 -25.76 40.45 -20.53
C PHE A 318 -26.90 41.37 -20.06
N SER A 319 -26.76 42.04 -18.91
CA SER A 319 -27.70 43.05 -18.40
C SER A 319 -27.26 44.47 -18.75
N PRO A 320 -28.14 45.39 -19.20
CA PRO A 320 -29.31 45.25 -20.07
C PRO A 320 -28.94 45.53 -21.56
N ASP A 321 -27.67 45.42 -21.92
CA ASP A 321 -27.20 45.77 -23.26
C ASP A 321 -27.71 44.80 -24.33
N ALA A 322 -28.17 45.36 -25.45
CA ALA A 322 -28.55 44.57 -26.61
C ALA A 322 -27.41 43.64 -27.03
N PHE A 323 -27.75 42.36 -27.19
CA PHE A 323 -26.77 41.31 -27.50
C PHE A 323 -26.41 41.26 -28.99
N ARG A 324 -27.28 41.82 -29.84
CA ARG A 324 -27.11 41.96 -31.29
C ARG A 324 -27.23 43.39 -31.76
N GLN A 325 -26.71 43.64 -32.96
CA GLN A 325 -26.95 44.88 -33.72
C GLN A 325 -28.44 45.14 -33.99
N GLU A 326 -29.28 44.10 -33.94
CA GLU A 326 -30.74 44.15 -34.10
C GLU A 326 -31.50 44.65 -32.85
N GLY A 327 -30.82 44.88 -31.72
CA GLY A 327 -31.45 45.44 -30.51
C GLY A 327 -32.10 44.42 -29.57
N ASN A 328 -32.00 43.12 -29.84
CA ASN A 328 -32.59 42.08 -29.00
C ASN A 328 -31.86 41.95 -27.64
N VAL A 329 -32.64 41.88 -26.56
CA VAL A 329 -32.16 41.71 -25.17
C VAL A 329 -32.23 40.23 -24.79
N ALA A 330 -31.34 39.79 -23.91
CA ALA A 330 -31.31 38.42 -23.41
C ALA A 330 -32.53 38.11 -22.53
N ASP A 331 -33.28 37.08 -22.91
CA ASP A 331 -34.39 36.50 -22.13
C ASP A 331 -33.92 35.28 -21.30
N ILE A 332 -34.77 34.75 -20.41
CA ILE A 332 -34.52 33.59 -19.56
C ILE A 332 -33.93 32.41 -20.34
N THR A 333 -34.45 32.14 -21.54
CA THR A 333 -34.02 31.05 -22.42
C THR A 333 -32.58 31.24 -22.89
N HIS A 334 -32.18 32.49 -23.11
CA HIS A 334 -30.82 32.84 -23.49
C HIS A 334 -29.88 32.66 -22.30
N TYR A 335 -30.25 33.19 -21.12
CA TYR A 335 -29.47 32.99 -19.90
C TYR A 335 -29.27 31.52 -19.57
N GLY A 336 -30.31 30.69 -19.72
CA GLY A 336 -30.23 29.24 -19.52
C GLY A 336 -29.16 28.57 -20.36
N VAL A 337 -29.15 28.79 -21.68
CA VAL A 337 -28.16 28.18 -22.59
C VAL A 337 -26.74 28.73 -22.35
N ILE A 338 -26.60 30.03 -22.12
CA ILE A 338 -25.29 30.67 -21.92
C ILE A 338 -24.64 30.18 -20.63
N MET A 339 -25.38 30.23 -19.52
CA MET A 339 -24.88 29.83 -18.20
C MET A 339 -24.58 28.34 -18.18
N TYR A 340 -25.45 27.51 -18.76
CA TYR A 340 -25.22 26.07 -18.86
C TYR A 340 -23.96 25.74 -19.69
N THR A 341 -23.75 26.44 -20.81
CA THR A 341 -22.52 26.29 -21.61
C THR A 341 -21.27 26.69 -20.81
N CYS A 342 -21.34 27.80 -20.07
CA CYS A 342 -20.25 28.23 -19.19
C CYS A 342 -19.93 27.19 -18.11
N ILE A 343 -20.94 26.53 -17.51
CA ILE A 343 -20.74 25.47 -16.52
C ILE A 343 -20.06 24.25 -17.14
N ILE A 344 -20.54 23.79 -18.29
CA ILE A 344 -19.96 22.61 -18.97
C ILE A 344 -18.48 22.85 -19.25
N TRP A 345 -18.14 24.00 -19.82
CA TRP A 345 -16.76 24.36 -20.06
C TRP A 345 -15.95 24.48 -18.77
N THR A 346 -16.46 25.19 -17.77
CA THR A 346 -15.76 25.39 -16.49
C THR A 346 -15.47 24.05 -15.81
N VAL A 347 -16.45 23.14 -15.76
CA VAL A 347 -16.29 21.80 -15.18
C VAL A 347 -15.30 20.97 -15.99
N ASN A 348 -15.44 20.89 -17.33
CA ASN A 348 -14.53 20.11 -18.18
C ASN A 348 -13.09 20.67 -18.23
N CYS A 349 -12.90 21.98 -18.18
CA CYS A 349 -11.56 22.58 -18.07
C CYS A 349 -10.99 22.41 -16.66
N GLN A 350 -11.81 22.45 -15.62
CA GLN A 350 -11.36 22.16 -14.25
C GLN A 350 -10.79 20.74 -14.14
N ILE A 351 -11.44 19.73 -14.74
CA ILE A 351 -10.88 18.36 -14.72
C ILE A 351 -9.57 18.27 -15.51
N ALA A 352 -9.45 18.99 -16.63
CA ALA A 352 -8.20 19.04 -17.39
C ALA A 352 -7.04 19.62 -16.56
N LEU A 353 -7.30 20.56 -15.64
CA LEU A 353 -6.29 21.11 -14.71
C LEU A 353 -5.91 20.14 -13.58
N ILE A 354 -6.78 19.18 -13.23
CA ILE A 354 -6.55 18.21 -12.13
C ILE A 354 -5.74 16.99 -12.61
N ILE A 355 -5.90 16.63 -13.88
CA ILE A 355 -5.25 15.49 -14.51
C ILE A 355 -3.75 15.73 -14.56
N THR A 356 -2.99 14.77 -14.04
CA THR A 356 -1.51 14.84 -14.04
C THR A 356 -0.90 14.19 -15.27
N HIS A 357 -1.51 13.11 -15.77
CA HIS A 357 -1.06 12.39 -16.95
C HIS A 357 -2.15 12.38 -18.01
N PHE A 358 -2.05 13.31 -18.97
CA PHE A 358 -3.08 13.52 -19.98
C PHE A 358 -2.99 12.49 -21.11
N THR A 359 -3.85 11.47 -21.06
CA THR A 359 -3.96 10.43 -22.09
C THR A 359 -4.85 10.88 -23.25
N TRP A 360 -4.68 10.24 -24.42
CA TRP A 360 -5.59 10.43 -25.57
C TRP A 360 -7.06 10.14 -25.22
N ILE A 361 -7.32 9.11 -24.40
CA ILE A 361 -8.68 8.74 -23.99
C ILE A 361 -9.32 9.86 -23.16
N GLN A 362 -8.56 10.45 -22.24
CA GLN A 362 -9.04 11.59 -21.45
C GLN A 362 -9.29 12.82 -22.33
N HIS A 363 -8.44 13.09 -23.33
CA HIS A 363 -8.71 14.14 -24.32
C HIS A 363 -10.03 13.90 -25.05
N LEU A 364 -10.24 12.67 -25.54
CA LEU A 364 -11.48 12.31 -26.23
C LEU A 364 -12.70 12.53 -25.34
N PHE A 365 -12.67 12.14 -24.07
CA PHE A 365 -13.81 12.29 -23.18
C PHE A 365 -14.07 13.73 -22.72
N ILE A 366 -13.02 14.53 -22.46
CA ILE A 366 -13.16 15.93 -22.03
C ILE A 366 -13.58 16.84 -23.19
N TRP A 367 -12.91 16.74 -24.34
CA TRP A 367 -13.25 17.58 -25.49
C TRP A 367 -14.48 17.05 -26.22
N GLY A 368 -14.66 15.72 -26.24
CA GLY A 368 -15.85 15.08 -26.79
C GLY A 368 -17.12 15.42 -26.02
N SER A 369 -17.07 15.60 -24.69
CA SER A 369 -18.25 16.02 -23.93
C SER A 369 -18.66 17.47 -24.26
N ILE A 370 -17.69 18.37 -24.41
CA ILE A 370 -17.94 19.76 -24.84
C ILE A 370 -18.52 19.77 -26.26
N LEU A 371 -17.93 19.01 -27.19
CA LEU A 371 -18.45 18.89 -28.56
C LEU A 371 -19.86 18.30 -28.57
N LEU A 372 -20.10 17.26 -27.77
CA LEU A 372 -21.41 16.61 -27.66
C LEU A 372 -22.48 17.59 -27.16
N TRP A 373 -22.15 18.51 -26.25
CA TRP A 373 -23.07 19.57 -25.83
C TRP A 373 -23.52 20.44 -27.01
N TYR A 374 -22.58 20.93 -27.83
CA TYR A 374 -22.94 21.75 -28.99
C TYR A 374 -23.75 20.98 -30.03
N ILE A 375 -23.38 19.72 -30.31
CA ILE A 375 -24.14 18.85 -31.22
C ILE A 375 -25.56 18.67 -30.70
N PHE A 376 -25.71 18.35 -29.41
CA PHE A 376 -27.01 18.18 -28.78
C PHE A 376 -27.83 19.45 -28.82
N ALA A 377 -27.26 20.60 -28.48
CA ALA A 377 -28.00 21.85 -28.43
C ALA A 377 -28.45 22.34 -29.82
N ILE A 378 -27.66 22.08 -30.88
CA ILE A 378 -28.07 22.32 -32.27
C ILE A 378 -29.18 21.34 -32.69
N ALA A 379 -29.02 20.04 -32.38
CA ALA A 379 -30.01 19.03 -32.73
C ALA A 379 -31.35 19.23 -32.01
N PHE A 380 -31.30 19.55 -30.71
CA PHE A 380 -32.48 19.85 -29.89
C PHE A 380 -33.16 21.14 -30.35
N GLY A 381 -32.40 22.17 -30.71
CA GLY A 381 -32.94 23.42 -31.25
C GLY A 381 -33.61 23.27 -32.61
N ALA A 382 -33.22 22.27 -33.42
CA ALA A 382 -33.82 21.97 -34.72
C ALA A 382 -35.13 21.17 -34.62
N LEU A 383 -35.49 20.64 -33.45
CA LEU A 383 -36.75 19.93 -33.26
C LEU A 383 -37.94 20.90 -33.30
N PRO A 384 -39.14 20.43 -33.71
CA PRO A 384 -40.35 21.25 -33.67
C PRO A 384 -40.59 21.87 -32.28
N PRO A 385 -41.20 23.06 -32.22
CA PRO A 385 -41.43 23.79 -30.97
C PRO A 385 -42.28 23.01 -29.96
N ASP A 386 -43.10 22.05 -30.41
CA ASP A 386 -43.86 21.15 -29.54
C ASP A 386 -42.97 20.31 -28.61
N TYR A 387 -41.75 19.97 -29.07
CA TYR A 387 -40.79 19.17 -28.33
C TYR A 387 -39.68 19.99 -27.68
N SER A 388 -39.15 21.01 -28.37
CA SER A 388 -38.04 21.81 -27.82
C SER A 388 -38.50 22.94 -26.92
N GLN A 389 -39.78 23.33 -26.95
CA GLN A 389 -40.37 24.40 -26.12
C GLN A 389 -39.54 25.68 -26.11
N ARG A 390 -38.80 25.92 -25.02
CA ARG A 390 -37.92 27.07 -24.80
C ARG A 390 -36.61 26.99 -25.60
N GLY A 391 -36.31 25.82 -26.17
CA GLY A 391 -35.08 25.40 -26.88
C GLY A 391 -34.98 25.78 -28.36
N PHE A 392 -36.07 26.21 -28.99
CA PHE A 392 -36.18 26.30 -30.46
C PHE A 392 -35.21 27.31 -31.07
N ASN A 393 -34.35 26.86 -31.99
CA ASN A 393 -33.37 27.66 -32.75
C ASN A 393 -32.49 28.66 -31.96
N ILE A 394 -32.31 28.48 -30.65
CA ILE A 394 -31.56 29.46 -29.83
C ILE A 394 -30.10 29.60 -30.26
N ILE A 395 -29.38 28.48 -30.44
CA ILE A 395 -27.95 28.54 -30.77
C ILE A 395 -27.74 29.01 -32.22
N THR A 396 -28.54 28.51 -33.16
CA THR A 396 -28.39 28.83 -34.58
C THR A 396 -28.83 30.24 -34.92
N GLU A 397 -29.95 30.70 -34.38
CA GLU A 397 -30.59 31.95 -34.78
C GLU A 397 -30.47 33.08 -33.77
N SER A 398 -30.07 32.86 -32.52
CA SER A 398 -29.92 33.93 -31.53
C SER A 398 -28.46 34.06 -31.06
N ILE A 399 -27.98 33.07 -30.31
CA ILE A 399 -26.73 33.15 -29.53
C ILE A 399 -25.47 32.94 -30.38
N GLY A 400 -25.48 31.96 -31.28
CA GLY A 400 -24.26 31.51 -31.95
C GLY A 400 -23.66 32.51 -32.92
N SER A 401 -24.46 33.36 -33.55
CA SER A 401 -23.97 34.38 -34.48
C SER A 401 -23.38 35.62 -33.79
N ALA A 402 -23.66 35.81 -32.50
CA ALA A 402 -23.27 36.99 -31.78
C ALA A 402 -21.89 36.79 -31.10
N PRO A 403 -20.87 37.58 -31.47
CA PRO A 403 -19.51 37.41 -30.93
C PRO A 403 -19.42 37.59 -29.41
N LYS A 404 -20.33 38.40 -28.84
CA LYS A 404 -20.41 38.67 -27.39
C LYS A 404 -20.54 37.37 -26.58
N TYR A 405 -21.24 36.36 -27.10
CA TYR A 405 -21.41 35.08 -26.42
C TYR A 405 -20.11 34.28 -26.32
N TRP A 406 -19.36 34.17 -27.41
CA TRP A 406 -18.11 33.40 -27.44
C TRP A 406 -17.04 34.03 -26.56
N ILE A 407 -16.92 35.37 -26.60
CA ILE A 407 -15.99 36.13 -25.76
C ILE A 407 -16.39 36.03 -24.29
N ALA A 408 -17.68 36.19 -23.98
CA ALA A 408 -18.19 36.07 -22.61
C ALA A 408 -17.94 34.67 -22.05
N THR A 409 -18.24 33.62 -22.82
CA THR A 409 -18.03 32.22 -22.42
C THR A 409 -16.55 32.00 -22.08
N PHE A 410 -15.62 32.41 -22.95
CA PHE A 410 -14.19 32.29 -22.69
C PHE A 410 -13.75 33.05 -21.44
N LEU A 411 -14.19 34.30 -21.28
CA LEU A 411 -13.85 35.14 -20.14
C LEU A 411 -14.33 34.52 -18.82
N VAL A 412 -15.59 34.06 -18.77
CA VAL A 412 -16.19 33.44 -17.60
C VAL A 412 -15.41 32.19 -17.18
N ILE A 413 -15.00 31.35 -18.14
CA ILE A 413 -14.19 30.15 -17.86
C ILE A 413 -12.85 30.55 -17.22
N VAL A 414 -12.14 31.52 -17.80
CA VAL A 414 -10.84 31.95 -17.29
C VAL A 414 -10.97 32.49 -15.86
N VAL A 415 -11.96 33.35 -15.61
CA VAL A 415 -12.18 33.94 -14.28
C VAL A 415 -12.60 32.88 -13.26
N ALA A 416 -13.44 31.91 -13.65
CA ALA A 416 -13.90 30.85 -12.75
C ALA A 416 -12.77 29.89 -12.35
N LEU A 417 -11.81 29.61 -13.25
CA LEU A 417 -10.71 28.67 -13.00
C LEU A 417 -9.48 29.33 -12.34
N LEU A 418 -9.35 30.66 -12.45
CA LEU A 418 -8.20 31.41 -11.92
C LEU A 418 -7.92 31.13 -10.42
N PRO A 419 -8.92 31.11 -9.51
CA PRO A 419 -8.66 30.87 -8.09
C PRO A 419 -8.06 29.48 -7.83
N TYR A 420 -8.53 28.47 -8.55
CA TYR A 420 -8.00 27.11 -8.41
C TYR A 420 -6.59 26.98 -9.00
N PHE A 421 -6.37 27.55 -10.19
CA PHE A 421 -5.07 27.55 -10.84
C PHE A 421 -4.00 28.23 -9.99
N THR A 422 -4.32 29.41 -9.44
CA THR A 422 -3.42 30.16 -8.54
C THR A 422 -3.12 29.39 -7.26
N HIS A 423 -4.11 28.73 -6.66
CA HIS A 423 -3.91 27.86 -5.50
C HIS A 423 -2.95 26.70 -5.80
N ILE A 424 -3.12 25.99 -6.93
CA ILE A 424 -2.19 24.91 -7.32
C ILE A 424 -0.79 25.45 -7.55
N ALA A 425 -0.66 26.55 -8.30
CA ALA A 425 0.64 27.14 -8.60
C ALA A 425 1.38 27.54 -7.31
N PHE A 426 0.67 28.17 -6.38
CA PHE A 426 1.22 28.55 -5.07
C PHE A 426 1.62 27.33 -4.23
N GLN A 427 0.75 26.31 -4.17
CA GLN A 427 1.06 25.06 -3.47
C GLN A 427 2.31 24.39 -4.05
N ARG A 428 2.45 24.37 -5.38
CA ARG A 428 3.59 23.73 -6.04
C ARG A 428 4.90 24.49 -5.84
N LEU A 429 4.86 25.83 -5.80
CA LEU A 429 6.06 26.64 -5.58
C LEU A 429 6.57 26.62 -4.14
N LEU A 430 5.68 26.74 -3.16
CA LEU A 430 6.09 26.96 -1.76
C LEU A 430 6.05 25.71 -0.90
N TYR A 431 5.09 24.82 -1.14
CA TYR A 431 4.87 23.61 -0.32
C TYR A 431 4.59 22.39 -1.21
N PRO A 432 5.56 21.96 -2.05
CA PRO A 432 5.37 20.82 -2.93
C PRO A 432 5.16 19.53 -2.12
N MET A 433 4.24 18.69 -2.60
CA MET A 433 3.99 17.36 -2.05
C MET A 433 5.04 16.37 -2.58
N ASP A 434 5.23 15.23 -1.91
CA ASP A 434 6.28 14.26 -2.30
C ASP A 434 6.13 13.78 -3.76
N ASP A 435 4.89 13.66 -4.25
CA ASP A 435 4.62 13.30 -5.64
C ASP A 435 5.02 14.40 -6.62
N HIS A 436 4.81 15.68 -6.27
CA HIS A 436 5.27 16.80 -7.09
C HIS A 436 6.80 16.83 -7.21
N ILE A 437 7.50 16.59 -6.10
CA ILE A 437 8.98 16.56 -6.06
C ILE A 437 9.50 15.43 -6.97
N ILE A 438 8.93 14.23 -6.86
CA ILE A 438 9.34 13.07 -7.66
C ILE A 438 9.05 13.30 -9.15
N GLN A 439 7.91 13.91 -9.48
CA GLN A 439 7.57 14.27 -10.86
C GLN A 439 8.56 15.29 -11.44
N GLU A 440 8.94 16.31 -10.67
CA GLU A 440 9.91 17.32 -11.11
C GLU A 440 11.32 16.74 -11.27
N MET A 441 11.75 15.86 -10.37
CA MET A 441 13.02 15.13 -10.50
C MET A 441 13.06 14.29 -11.78
N LYS A 442 11.96 13.61 -12.10
CA LYS A 442 11.83 12.81 -13.33
C LYS A 442 11.80 13.69 -14.58
N HIS A 443 11.07 14.80 -14.54
CA HIS A 443 10.99 15.74 -15.67
C HIS A 443 12.36 16.38 -15.97
N CYS A 444 13.11 16.75 -14.93
CA CYS A 444 14.47 17.30 -15.06
C CYS A 444 15.54 16.26 -15.46
N LYS A 445 15.16 14.99 -15.66
CA LYS A 445 16.07 13.86 -15.87
C LYS A 445 17.18 13.75 -14.80
N LYS A 446 16.88 14.12 -13.56
CA LYS A 446 17.83 14.03 -12.43
C LYS A 446 18.09 12.59 -12.00
N ASP A 447 17.19 11.66 -12.34
CA ASP A 447 17.41 10.21 -12.29
C ASP A 447 18.63 9.78 -13.13
N VAL A 448 18.82 10.37 -14.31
CA VAL A 448 19.93 10.04 -15.22
C VAL A 448 21.18 10.89 -14.97
N LYS A 449 21.02 12.19 -14.68
CA LYS A 449 22.15 13.14 -14.52
C LYS A 449 22.75 13.18 -13.12
N GLU A 450 21.94 13.03 -12.06
CA GLU A 450 22.32 13.21 -10.65
C GLU A 450 21.84 12.01 -9.80
N ASN A 451 22.28 10.82 -10.19
CA ASN A 451 21.88 9.55 -9.58
C ASN A 451 22.07 9.52 -8.04
N GLN A 452 23.02 10.30 -7.49
CA GLN A 452 23.26 10.34 -6.04
C GLN A 452 22.09 10.95 -5.24
N MET A 453 21.43 12.00 -5.73
CA MET A 453 20.29 12.62 -5.05
C MET A 453 19.08 11.67 -5.10
N TRP A 454 18.84 11.06 -6.26
CA TRP A 454 17.81 10.03 -6.43
C TRP A 454 18.00 8.85 -5.47
N LEU A 455 19.22 8.29 -5.42
CA LEU A 455 19.56 7.18 -4.52
C LEU A 455 19.52 7.58 -3.03
N ARG A 456 19.76 8.85 -2.70
CA ARG A 456 19.61 9.35 -1.33
C ARG A 456 18.14 9.37 -0.92
N GLU A 457 17.27 9.95 -1.73
CA GLU A 457 15.84 10.01 -1.45
C GLU A 457 15.19 8.62 -1.46
N GLN A 458 15.62 7.75 -2.37
CA GLN A 458 15.20 6.35 -2.39
C GLN A 458 15.56 5.65 -1.08
N ARG A 459 16.79 5.83 -0.58
CA ARG A 459 17.23 5.27 0.71
C ARG A 459 16.49 5.89 1.89
N ASN A 460 16.18 7.19 1.86
CA ASN A 460 15.40 7.85 2.92
C ASN A 460 13.97 7.29 2.97
N SER A 461 13.34 7.12 1.81
CA SER A 461 12.03 6.50 1.66
C SER A 461 12.01 5.09 2.27
N GLN A 462 13.03 4.28 1.96
CA GLN A 462 13.20 2.92 2.50
C GLN A 462 13.56 2.89 4.00
N ARG A 463 14.37 3.84 4.50
CA ARG A 463 14.67 3.96 5.94
C ARG A 463 13.43 4.25 6.77
N SER A 464 12.51 5.05 6.23
CA SER A 464 11.23 5.31 6.90
C SER A 464 10.34 4.07 7.05
N THR A 465 10.70 2.99 6.36
CA THR A 465 10.02 1.68 6.38
C THR A 465 10.77 0.57 7.12
N GLN A 466 12.00 0.81 7.61
CA GLN A 466 12.72 -0.18 8.41
C GLN A 466 12.16 -0.20 9.84
N VAL A 467 11.50 -1.28 10.22
CA VAL A 467 11.08 -1.59 11.59
C VAL A 467 11.63 -2.97 11.92
N GLY A 468 12.09 -3.17 13.16
CA GLY A 468 12.41 -4.49 13.73
C GLY A 468 13.73 -5.15 13.29
N PHE A 469 13.71 -6.11 12.35
CA PHE A 469 14.84 -7.01 12.07
C PHE A 469 15.99 -6.31 11.35
N THR A 470 15.79 -5.62 10.20
CA THR A 470 16.87 -4.80 9.59
C THR A 470 17.35 -3.71 10.52
N ALA A 471 16.49 -3.09 11.32
CA ALA A 471 16.92 -2.07 12.27
C ALA A 471 17.88 -2.65 13.33
N ARG A 472 17.62 -3.88 13.79
CA ARG A 472 18.49 -4.64 14.72
C ARG A 472 19.77 -5.12 14.03
N VAL A 473 19.68 -5.66 12.82
CA VAL A 473 20.86 -6.10 12.03
C VAL A 473 21.74 -4.90 11.68
N ASP A 474 21.18 -3.78 11.23
CA ASP A 474 21.93 -2.54 10.99
C ASP A 474 22.50 -1.95 12.29
N ALA A 475 21.84 -2.11 13.42
CA ALA A 475 22.40 -1.75 14.73
C ALA A 475 23.58 -2.67 15.09
N ARG A 476 23.48 -3.99 14.81
CA ARG A 476 24.55 -4.97 15.03
C ARG A 476 25.74 -4.77 14.09
N ILE A 477 25.49 -4.46 12.82
CA ILE A 477 26.53 -4.11 11.85
C ILE A 477 27.23 -2.81 12.26
N ARG A 478 26.48 -1.81 12.75
CA ARG A 478 27.06 -0.59 13.30
C ARG A 478 27.92 -0.87 14.52
N SER A 479 27.45 -1.67 15.49
CA SER A 479 28.25 -2.02 16.66
C SER A 479 29.50 -2.84 16.29
N PHE A 480 29.41 -3.73 15.30
CA PHE A 480 30.56 -4.45 14.76
C PHE A 480 31.56 -3.52 14.06
N LYS A 481 31.10 -2.56 13.25
CA LYS A 481 31.94 -1.56 12.61
C LYS A 481 32.61 -0.65 13.64
N GLU A 482 31.89 -0.23 14.67
CA GLU A 482 32.42 0.54 15.79
C GLU A 482 33.50 -0.28 16.52
N GLY A 483 33.24 -1.55 16.84
CA GLY A 483 34.22 -2.45 17.45
C GLY A 483 35.47 -2.68 16.59
N LEU A 484 35.31 -2.83 15.27
CA LEU A 484 36.43 -2.92 14.32
C LEU A 484 37.22 -1.61 14.23
N SER A 485 36.54 -0.46 14.28
CA SER A 485 37.20 0.85 14.29
C SER A 485 38.02 1.06 15.55
N LEU A 486 37.48 0.67 16.72
CA LEU A 486 38.17 0.72 18.01
C LEU A 486 39.36 -0.23 18.05
N LYS A 487 39.23 -1.45 17.50
CA LYS A 487 40.36 -2.38 17.32
C LYS A 487 41.44 -1.79 16.41
N ARG A 488 41.07 -1.17 15.29
CA ARG A 488 42.02 -0.52 14.38
C ARG A 488 42.77 0.63 15.07
N ILE A 489 42.08 1.45 15.86
CA ILE A 489 42.68 2.54 16.65
C ILE A 489 43.60 1.98 17.75
N SER A 490 43.20 0.89 18.42
CA SER A 490 44.00 0.20 19.43
C SER A 490 45.29 -0.38 18.84
N ILE A 491 45.21 -1.04 17.68
CA ILE A 491 46.38 -1.56 16.96
C ILE A 491 47.31 -0.41 16.54
N TYR A 492 46.75 0.70 16.04
CA TYR A 492 47.55 1.87 15.68
C TYR A 492 48.26 2.51 16.89
N LYS A 493 47.57 2.63 18.04
CA LYS A 493 48.16 3.07 19.31
C LYS A 493 49.23 2.09 19.85
N SER A 494 49.03 0.79 19.67
CA SER A 494 50.01 -0.24 20.02
C SER A 494 51.28 -0.11 19.18
N VAL A 495 51.14 -0.02 17.86
CA VAL A 495 52.27 0.11 16.91
C VAL A 495 53.04 1.42 17.16
N THR A 496 52.35 2.54 17.36
CA THR A 496 52.98 3.85 17.63
C THR A 496 53.62 3.98 19.01
N ASN A 497 53.22 3.15 19.99
CA ASN A 497 53.85 3.09 21.32
C ASN A 497 54.96 2.05 21.43
N THR A 498 55.26 1.28 20.38
CA THR A 498 56.41 0.39 20.40
C THR A 498 57.71 1.20 20.50
N PRO A 499 58.70 0.77 21.31
CA PRO A 499 59.98 1.46 21.47
C PRO A 499 60.71 1.62 20.13
N PHE A 500 60.51 0.69 19.21
CA PHE A 500 61.09 0.69 17.87
C PHE A 500 60.57 1.86 17.02
N TYR A 501 59.24 2.10 16.97
CA TYR A 501 58.64 3.20 16.22
C TYR A 501 59.02 4.57 16.78
N LYS A 502 59.09 4.70 18.12
CA LYS A 502 59.58 5.93 18.79
C LYS A 502 61.07 6.19 18.55
N SER A 503 61.90 5.16 18.43
CA SER A 503 63.32 5.32 18.07
C SER A 503 63.51 5.73 16.60
N TRP A 504 62.63 5.28 15.71
CA TRP A 504 62.70 5.56 14.29
C TRP A 504 62.30 7.01 13.98
N THR A 505 61.22 7.51 14.58
CA THR A 505 60.76 8.90 14.40
C THR A 505 61.55 9.96 15.16
N SER A 506 62.45 9.59 16.07
CA SER A 506 63.32 10.52 16.81
C SER A 506 64.74 10.64 16.24
N SER A 507 65.03 9.93 15.14
CA SER A 507 66.32 10.04 14.46
C SER A 507 66.36 11.25 13.50
N PRO A 508 67.43 12.06 13.49
CA PRO A 508 67.49 13.35 12.78
C PRO A 508 67.68 13.24 11.25
N LEU A 509 67.29 12.11 10.65
CA LEU A 509 67.41 11.86 9.21
C LEU A 509 66.14 12.23 8.41
N PHE A 510 65.08 12.69 9.09
CA PHE A 510 63.82 13.16 8.46
C PHE A 510 63.31 14.46 9.12
N SER A 511 64.14 15.51 9.10
CA SER A 511 63.68 16.90 9.24
C SER A 511 63.81 17.63 7.92
#